data_AF-A0A5C8T3T0-F1
#
_entry.id   AF-A0A5C8T3T0-F1
#
_cell.length_a   1.000
_cell.length_b   1.000
_cell.length_c   1.000
_cell.angle_alpha   90.00
_cell.angle_beta   90.00
_cell.angle_gamma   90.00
#
_symmetry.space_group_name_H-M   'P 1'
#
loop_
_entity.id
_entity.type
_entity.pdbx_description
1 polymer ?
#
loop_
_entity_poly.entity_id
_entity_poly.type
_entity_poly.pdbx_seq_one_letter_code
_entity_poly.pdbx_strand_id
1 'polypeptide(L)'
;APGEVAGHLHPCGKVAMRGRAVRRRCFVTDGTRLVMPAFGAYAGGLNVRDAAFEPLFSKDFTAHLLGDGRVFSIGRGMLSKD
;
A
#
# COMPACT_ATOMS: atom_id res chain seq x y z
N ALA A 1 -3.73 4.63 16.44
CA ALA A 1 -3.54 5.88 17.22
C ALA A 1 -2.98 6.96 16.31
N PRO A 2 -3.25 8.25 16.54
CA PRO A 2 -2.59 9.33 15.80
C PRO A 2 -1.06 9.19 15.90
N GLY A 3 -0.37 9.21 14.76
CA GLY A 3 1.08 9.07 14.68
C GLY A 3 1.61 7.63 14.76
N GLU A 4 0.73 6.62 14.70
CA GLU A 4 1.13 5.21 14.73
C GLU A 4 1.87 4.81 13.44
N VAL A 5 2.98 4.09 13.59
CA VAL A 5 3.74 3.46 12.49
C VAL A 5 3.81 1.96 12.75
N ALA A 6 3.20 1.16 11.89
CA ALA A 6 3.10 -0.29 12.05
C ALA A 6 3.81 -1.06 10.93
N GLY A 7 4.31 -2.25 11.27
CA GLY A 7 4.87 -3.22 10.34
C GLY A 7 3.94 -4.42 10.12
N HIS A 8 4.52 -5.61 9.93
CA HIS A 8 3.86 -6.92 9.87
C HIS A 8 3.05 -7.24 8.60
N LEU A 9 2.11 -6.38 8.19
CA LEU A 9 1.21 -6.68 7.06
C LEU A 9 1.89 -6.61 5.69
N HIS A 10 3.02 -5.90 5.59
CA HIS A 10 3.80 -5.75 4.37
C HIS A 10 2.95 -5.27 3.17
N PRO A 11 2.36 -4.07 3.23
CA PRO A 11 1.52 -3.52 2.18
C PRO A 11 2.19 -3.50 0.80
N CYS A 12 1.39 -3.86 -0.21
CA CYS A 12 1.70 -3.65 -1.61
C CYS A 12 0.50 -3.03 -2.35
N GLY A 13 0.78 -2.18 -3.32
CA GLY A 13 -0.21 -1.58 -4.20
C GLY A 13 -0.14 -2.22 -5.57
N LYS A 14 -1.30 -2.48 -6.17
CA LYS A 14 -1.43 -2.92 -7.55
C LYS A 14 -2.18 -1.85 -8.35
N VAL A 15 -1.60 -1.43 -9.47
CA VAL A 15 -2.23 -0.49 -10.41
C VAL A 15 -2.35 -1.21 -11.75
N ALA A 16 -3.55 -1.22 -12.33
CA ALA A 16 -3.82 -1.80 -13.63
C ALA A 16 -4.21 -0.70 -14.62
N MET A 17 -3.48 -0.58 -15.73
CA MET A 17 -3.74 0.41 -16.77
C MET A 17 -3.33 -0.15 -18.13
N ARG A 18 -4.13 0.09 -19.17
CA ARG A 18 -3.83 -0.28 -20.58
C ARG A 18 -3.37 -1.74 -20.74
N GLY A 19 -4.08 -2.66 -20.09
CA GLY A 19 -3.79 -4.11 -20.17
C GLY A 19 -2.53 -4.57 -19.43
N ARG A 20 -1.86 -3.70 -18.66
CA ARG A 20 -0.71 -4.06 -17.82
C ARG A 20 -1.04 -3.80 -16.35
N ALA A 21 -0.58 -4.69 -15.48
CA ALA A 21 -0.66 -4.51 -14.04
C ALA A 21 0.74 -4.42 -13.43
N VAL A 22 0.94 -3.44 -12.57
CA VAL A 22 2.18 -3.26 -11.82
C VAL A 22 1.86 -3.41 -10.34
N ARG A 23 2.57 -4.33 -9.68
CA ARG A 23 2.51 -4.54 -8.23
C ARG A 23 3.82 -4.08 -7.61
N ARG A 24 3.75 -3.23 -6.59
CA ARG A 24 4.92 -2.73 -5.87
C ARG A 24 4.65 -2.68 -4.37
N ARG A 25 5.69 -2.89 -3.57
CA ARG A 25 5.69 -2.57 -2.15
C ARG A 25 5.31 -1.10 -1.96
N CYS A 26 4.57 -0.78 -0.92
CA CYS A 26 4.17 0.60 -0.66
C CYS A 26 4.14 0.90 0.83
N PHE A 27 4.24 2.18 1.17
CA PHE A 27 3.68 2.67 2.42
C PHE A 27 2.18 2.94 2.22
N VAL A 28 1.37 2.81 3.26
CA VAL A 28 -0.04 3.19 3.19
C VAL A 28 -0.43 4.02 4.41
N THR A 29 -1.15 5.11 4.18
CA THR A 29 -1.56 6.06 5.22
C THR A 29 -2.87 6.75 4.86
N ASP A 30 -3.66 7.10 5.87
CA ASP A 30 -4.81 8.01 5.80
C ASP A 30 -4.53 9.37 6.47
N GLY A 31 -3.25 9.66 6.78
CA GLY A 31 -2.81 10.83 7.53
C GLY A 31 -2.83 10.66 9.05
N THR A 32 -3.47 9.62 9.59
CA THR A 32 -3.50 9.36 11.05
C THR A 32 -2.55 8.27 11.49
N ARG A 33 -2.32 7.26 10.63
CA ARG A 33 -1.36 6.17 10.85
C ARG A 33 -0.66 5.78 9.55
N LEU A 34 0.44 5.04 9.66
CA LEU A 34 1.24 4.53 8.55
C LEU A 34 1.49 3.03 8.73
N VAL A 35 1.28 2.23 7.68
CA VAL A 35 1.81 0.86 7.63
C VAL A 35 2.97 0.80 6.63
N MET A 36 4.11 0.26 7.07
CA MET A 36 5.34 0.19 6.29
C MET A 36 5.46 -1.12 5.51
N PRO A 37 6.05 -1.10 4.30
CA PRO A 37 6.32 -2.31 3.54
C PRO A 37 7.40 -3.17 4.21
N ALA A 38 7.49 -4.45 3.82
CA ALA A 38 8.67 -5.24 4.15
C ALA A 38 9.90 -4.73 3.40
N PHE A 39 10.99 -4.50 4.11
CA PHE A 39 12.28 -4.19 3.49
C PHE A 39 13.04 -5.43 3.02
N GLY A 40 12.82 -6.58 3.66
CA GLY A 40 13.45 -7.85 3.29
C GLY A 40 13.07 -8.34 1.90
N ALA A 41 13.96 -9.13 1.29
CA ALA A 41 13.78 -9.67 -0.08
C ALA A 41 12.76 -10.81 -0.17
N TYR A 42 12.46 -11.48 0.95
CA TYR A 42 11.68 -12.72 0.98
C TYR A 42 10.22 -12.54 1.42
N ALA A 43 9.84 -11.34 1.83
CA ALA A 43 8.47 -11.07 2.23
C ALA A 43 7.64 -10.68 1.00
N GLY A 44 6.65 -11.52 0.68
CA GLY A 44 5.53 -11.10 -0.16
C GLY A 44 4.80 -9.92 0.48
N GLY A 45 4.04 -9.19 -0.33
CA GLY A 45 3.19 -8.12 0.18
C GLY A 45 1.71 -8.47 0.14
N LEU A 46 0.94 -7.96 1.09
CA LEU A 46 -0.52 -8.03 1.07
C LEU A 46 -1.07 -6.82 0.29
N ASN A 47 -2.00 -7.06 -0.64
CA ASN A 47 -2.58 -5.95 -1.41
C ASN A 47 -3.32 -5.02 -0.44
N VAL A 48 -3.12 -3.71 -0.53
CA VAL A 48 -3.81 -2.73 0.33
C VAL A 48 -5.32 -2.67 0.12
N ARG A 49 -5.85 -3.39 -0.88
CA ARG A 49 -7.29 -3.64 -1.07
C ARG A 49 -7.81 -4.93 -0.44
N ASP A 50 -6.95 -5.67 0.25
CA ASP A 50 -7.31 -6.82 1.07
C ASP A 50 -8.13 -6.40 2.29
N ALA A 51 -9.03 -7.28 2.74
CA ALA A 51 -9.91 -7.03 3.88
C ALA A 51 -9.14 -6.75 5.19
N ALA A 52 -7.92 -7.26 5.34
CA ALA A 52 -7.08 -6.99 6.51
C ALA A 52 -6.76 -5.49 6.71
N PHE A 53 -6.84 -4.67 5.65
CA PHE A 53 -6.61 -3.23 5.72
C PHE A 53 -7.87 -2.41 6.00
N GLU A 54 -9.07 -2.99 5.83
CA GLU A 54 -10.34 -2.30 6.08
C GLU A 54 -10.51 -1.76 7.51
N PRO A 55 -10.14 -2.48 8.59
CA PRO A 55 -10.26 -1.93 9.94
C PRO A 55 -9.17 -0.90 10.28
N LEU A 56 -8.11 -0.79 9.46
CA LEU A 56 -6.95 0.04 9.76
C LEU A 56 -7.07 1.45 9.20
N PHE A 57 -7.75 1.61 8.06
CA PHE A 57 -7.78 2.85 7.32
C PHE A 57 -9.20 3.28 6.97
N SER A 58 -9.42 4.60 6.93
CA SER A 58 -10.60 5.16 6.28
C SER A 58 -10.64 4.82 4.78
N LYS A 59 -11.79 5.06 4.12
CA LYS A 59 -11.93 4.81 2.67
C LYS A 59 -11.04 5.71 1.80
N ASP A 60 -10.32 6.67 2.38
CA ASP A 60 -9.57 7.72 1.67
C ASP A 60 -8.05 7.61 1.85
N PHE A 61 -7.53 6.39 2.07
CA PHE A 61 -6.08 6.20 2.18
C PHE A 61 -5.34 6.42 0.86
N THR A 62 -4.06 6.77 1.00
CA THR A 62 -3.08 6.85 -0.08
C THR A 62 -2.03 5.76 0.08
N ALA A 63 -1.73 5.07 -1.01
CA ALA A 63 -0.61 4.13 -1.10
C ALA A 63 0.58 4.78 -1.82
N HIS A 64 1.72 4.89 -1.14
CA HIS A 64 2.96 5.41 -1.70
C HIS A 64 3.82 4.24 -2.21
N LEU A 65 3.68 3.90 -3.49
CA LEU A 65 4.34 2.77 -4.14
C LEU A 65 5.83 3.06 -4.38
N LEU A 66 6.67 2.08 -4.07
CA LEU A 66 8.11 2.12 -4.26
C LEU A 66 8.47 1.74 -5.70
N GLY A 67 9.01 2.70 -6.44
CA GLY A 67 9.66 2.50 -7.73
C GLY A 67 11.17 2.43 -7.61
N ASP A 68 11.84 2.44 -8.75
CA ASP A 68 13.29 2.56 -8.82
C ASP A 68 13.70 4.02 -8.58
N GLY A 69 14.27 4.29 -7.40
CA GLY A 69 14.69 5.63 -6.96
C GLY A 69 13.56 6.66 -6.79
N ARG A 70 12.28 6.25 -6.85
CA ARG A 70 11.12 7.15 -6.81
C ARG A 70 9.97 6.58 -5.98
N VAL A 71 9.14 7.47 -5.46
CA VAL A 71 7.89 7.13 -4.75
C VAL A 71 6.70 7.68 -5.54
N PHE A 72 5.68 6.85 -5.75
CA PHE A 72 4.47 7.20 -6.48
C PHE A 72 3.26 7.18 -5.53
N SER A 73 2.61 8.32 -5.34
CA SER A 73 1.41 8.43 -4.50
C SER A 73 0.16 8.06 -5.29
N ILE A 74 -0.47 6.95 -4.92
CA ILE A 74 -1.64 6.39 -5.60
C ILE A 74 -2.82 6.37 -4.62
N GLY A 75 -3.86 7.14 -4.92
CA GLY A 75 -5.10 7.12 -4.15
C GLY A 75 -5.82 5.78 -4.28
N ARG A 76 -6.57 5.38 -3.24
CA ARG A 76 -7.30 4.10 -3.19
C ARG A 76 -8.13 3.79 -4.44
N GLY A 77 -8.76 4.80 -5.05
CA GLY A 77 -9.58 4.63 -6.26
C GLY A 77 -8.82 4.11 -7.49
N MET A 78 -7.52 4.38 -7.57
CA MET A 78 -6.67 3.92 -8.69
C MET A 78 -6.03 2.54 -8.45
N LEU A 79 -6.20 1.97 -7.26
CA LEU A 79 -5.65 0.66 -6.92
C LEU A 79 -6.62 -0.44 -7.37
N SER A 80 -6.08 -1.51 -7.93
CA SER A 80 -6.82 -2.71 -8.29
C SER A 80 -6.69 -3.80 -7.23
N LYS A 81 -7.74 -4.62 -7.08
CA LYS A 81 -7.65 -5.85 -6.28
C LYS A 81 -6.71 -6.86 -6.95
N ASP A 82 -6.26 -7.85 -6.19
CA ASP A 82 -5.48 -8.96 -6.75
C ASP A 82 -6.31 -9.76 -7.77
#